data_AF-A0A4Q3VK27-F1
#
_entry.id   AF-A0A4Q3VK27-F1
#
_cell.length_a   1.000
_cell.length_b   1.000
_cell.length_c   1.000
_cell.angle_alpha   90.00
_cell.angle_beta   90.00
_cell.angle_gamma   90.00
#
_symmetry.space_group_name_H-M   'P 1'
#
loop_
_entity.id
_entity.type
_entity.pdbx_description
1 polymer ?
#
loop_
_entity_poly.entity_id
_entity_poly.type
_entity_poly.pdbx_seq_one_letter_code
_entity_poly.pdbx_strand_id
1 'polypeptide(L)' 'IKWGPVTNAYAYNIYYGTAPDKLYNCVMVHDANEYWFKVMDKEKPYYFSIEAISENGVSDRTKVMKVD' A
#
# COMPACT_ATOMS: atom_id res chain seq x y z
N ILE A 1 1.20 -1.36 -8.71
CA ILE A 1 1.25 -0.05 -7.98
C ILE A 1 2.69 0.36 -7.79
N LYS A 2 2.99 1.65 -7.87
CA LYS A 2 4.31 2.24 -7.61
C LYS A 2 4.15 3.47 -6.72
N TRP A 3 5.11 3.76 -5.88
CA TRP A 3 5.09 4.93 -4.99
C TRP A 3 6.47 5.58 -4.91
N GLY A 4 6.51 6.80 -4.39
CA GLY A 4 7.77 7.52 -4.18
C GLY A 4 8.53 6.95 -2.98
N PRO A 5 9.88 6.90 -3.04
CA PRO A 5 10.69 6.52 -1.88
C PRO A 5 10.47 7.50 -0.72
N VAL A 6 10.45 6.97 0.49
CA VAL A 6 10.53 7.74 1.74
C VAL A 6 11.91 7.58 2.34
N THR A 7 12.55 8.68 2.71
CA THR A 7 13.88 8.69 3.33
C THR A 7 13.90 7.82 4.58
N ASN A 8 14.92 6.96 4.71
CA ASN A 8 15.10 6.00 5.81
C ASN A 8 14.03 4.89 5.91
N ALA A 9 13.17 4.73 4.91
CA ALA A 9 12.24 3.61 4.87
C ALA A 9 12.96 2.35 4.34
N TYR A 10 12.90 1.26 5.10
CA TYR A 10 13.42 -0.06 4.69
C TYR A 10 12.31 -0.97 4.13
N ALA A 11 11.05 -0.65 4.41
CA ALA A 11 9.89 -1.39 3.93
C ALA A 11 8.66 -0.49 3.83
N TYR A 12 7.61 -1.02 3.19
CA TYR A 12 6.30 -0.38 3.08
C TYR A 12 5.20 -1.39 3.36
N ASN A 13 4.22 -1.01 4.16
CA ASN A 13 2.95 -1.72 4.27
C ASN A 13 1.98 -1.18 3.23
N ILE A 14 1.37 -2.08 2.47
CA ILE A 14 0.35 -1.78 1.47
C ILE A 14 -0.96 -2.36 1.98
N TYR A 15 -1.83 -1.50 2.46
CA TYR A 15 -3.17 -1.85 2.87
C TYR A 15 -4.11 -1.83 1.67
N TYR A 16 -4.96 -2.85 1.54
CA TYR A 16 -5.91 -2.91 0.44
C TYR A 16 -7.25 -3.58 0.80
N GLY A 17 -8.27 -3.24 0.03
CA GLY A 17 -9.62 -3.78 0.16
C GLY A 17 -10.52 -3.38 -1.00
N THR A 18 -11.78 -3.82 -0.96
CA THR A 18 -12.79 -3.53 -2.00
C THR A 18 -13.69 -2.34 -1.65
N ALA A 19 -13.43 -1.67 -0.52
CA ALA A 19 -14.11 -0.46 -0.09
C ALA A 19 -13.09 0.49 0.58
N PRO A 20 -13.30 1.82 0.50
CA PRO A 20 -12.31 2.81 0.95
C PRO A 20 -12.08 2.79 2.47
N ASP A 21 -13.06 2.34 3.24
CA ASP A 21 -13.06 2.20 4.69
C ASP A 21 -12.69 0.78 5.17
N LYS A 22 -12.49 -0.17 4.24
CA LYS A 22 -12.31 -1.60 4.54
C LYS A 22 -10.99 -2.16 4.00
N LEU A 23 -9.88 -1.51 4.35
CA LEU A 23 -8.53 -1.94 3.98
C LEU A 23 -7.99 -3.02 4.94
N TYR A 24 -8.69 -4.16 5.01
CA TYR A 24 -8.39 -5.23 5.98
C TYR A 24 -7.22 -6.13 5.59
N ASN A 25 -6.75 -6.04 4.35
CA ASN A 25 -5.60 -6.80 3.89
C ASN A 25 -4.35 -5.93 3.92
N CYS A 26 -3.20 -6.55 4.20
CA CYS A 26 -1.90 -5.89 4.23
C CYS A 26 -0.85 -6.76 3.55
N VAL A 27 -0.01 -6.15 2.71
CA VAL A 27 1.21 -6.76 2.16
C VAL A 27 2.40 -5.87 2.53
N MET A 28 3.42 -6.46 3.14
CA MET A 28 4.69 -5.78 3.39
C MET A 28 5.62 -5.99 2.20
N VAL A 29 6.24 -4.92 1.73
CA VAL A 29 7.23 -4.91 0.65
C VAL A 29 8.53 -4.36 1.17
N HIS A 30 9.60 -5.15 1.11
CA HIS A 30 10.94 -4.77 1.54
C HIS A 30 11.75 -4.24 0.36
N ASP A 31 12.50 -3.16 0.62
CA ASP A 31 13.54 -2.61 -0.27
C ASP A 31 13.10 -2.44 -1.75
N ALA A 32 11.82 -2.16 -1.95
CA ALA A 32 11.22 -1.95 -3.25
C ALA A 32 10.08 -0.91 -3.16
N ASN A 33 9.93 -0.15 -4.22
CA ASN A 33 8.93 0.94 -4.32
C ASN A 33 7.82 0.62 -5.34
N GLU A 34 7.73 -0.65 -5.72
CA GLU A 34 6.69 -1.16 -6.59
C GLU A 34 6.21 -2.52 -6.12
N TYR A 35 4.92 -2.77 -6.33
CA TYR A 35 4.31 -4.05 -6.07
C TYR A 35 3.38 -4.42 -7.22
N TRP A 36 3.61 -5.61 -7.77
CA TRP A 36 2.79 -6.17 -8.82
C TRP A 36 1.62 -6.95 -8.20
N PHE A 37 0.47 -6.28 -8.09
CA PHE A 37 -0.73 -6.84 -7.48
C PHE A 37 -1.47 -7.74 -8.48
N LYS A 38 -1.37 -9.07 -8.34
CA LYS A 38 -1.97 -10.06 -9.27
C LYS A 38 -3.40 -10.47 -8.96
N VAL A 39 -3.94 -10.02 -7.82
CA VAL A 39 -5.21 -10.54 -7.27
C VAL A 39 -6.38 -9.60 -7.59
N MET A 40 -6.22 -8.64 -8.51
CA MET A 40 -7.28 -7.71 -8.90
C MET A 40 -8.28 -8.41 -9.82
N ASP A 41 -9.53 -8.43 -9.38
CA ASP A 41 -10.70 -8.73 -10.20
C ASP A 41 -11.10 -7.46 -10.98
N LYS A 42 -11.21 -7.56 -12.31
CA LYS A 42 -11.52 -6.42 -13.18
C LYS A 42 -12.92 -5.84 -12.97
N GLU A 43 -13.82 -6.57 -12.34
CA GLU A 43 -15.20 -6.13 -12.10
C GLU A 43 -15.38 -5.43 -10.76
N LYS A 44 -14.32 -5.36 -9.93
CA LYS A 44 -14.39 -4.82 -8.58
C LYS A 44 -13.42 -3.65 -8.40
N PRO A 45 -13.85 -2.54 -7.77
CA PRO A 45 -12.94 -1.48 -7.39
C PRO A 45 -12.04 -1.97 -6.26
N TYR A 46 -10.75 -1.64 -6.35
CA TYR A 46 -9.80 -1.86 -5.26
C TYR A 46 -9.32 -0.52 -4.72
N TYR A 47 -9.07 -0.51 -3.42
CA TYR A 47 -8.60 0.66 -2.69
C TYR A 47 -7.27 0.32 -2.04
N PHE A 48 -6.35 1.28 -2.06
CA PHE A 48 -4.99 1.11 -1.55
C PHE A 48 -4.61 2.28 -0.64
N SER A 49 -3.85 1.98 0.42
CA SER A 49 -3.18 2.99 1.26
C SER A 49 -1.83 2.43 1.65
N ILE A 50 -0.80 3.28 1.65
CA ILE A 50 0.59 2.88 1.88
C ILE A 50 1.09 3.53 3.16
N GLU A 51 1.93 2.81 3.90
CA GLU A 51 2.59 3.28 5.12
C GLU A 51 4.06 2.91 5.03
N ALA A 52 4.96 3.87 5.23
CA ALA A 52 6.40 3.62 5.21
C ALA A 52 6.88 3.12 6.56
N ILE A 53 7.87 2.22 6.56
CA ILE A 53 8.44 1.62 7.75
C ILE A 53 9.94 1.95 7.80
N SER A 54 10.37 2.51 8.92
CA SER A 54 11.74 2.87 9.24
C SER A 54 12.15 2.29 10.59
N GLU A 55 13.42 2.40 10.96
CA GLU A 55 13.91 2.00 12.30
C GLU A 55 13.21 2.76 13.45
N ASN A 56 12.67 3.95 13.16
CA ASN A 56 11.96 4.79 14.12
C ASN A 56 10.46 4.48 14.21
N GLY A 57 9.96 3.49 13.46
CA GLY A 57 8.55 3.12 13.38
C GLY A 57 7.93 3.40 12.02
N VAL A 58 6.62 3.63 12.01
CA VAL A 58 5.81 3.78 10.79
C VAL A 58 5.40 5.24 10.54
N SER A 59 5.23 5.60 9.27
CA SER A 59 4.70 6.90 8.87
C SER A 59 3.19 7.00 9.06
N ASP A 60 2.63 8.20 8.86
CA ASP A 60 1.20 8.31 8.56
C ASP A 60 0.88 7.55 7.26
N ARG A 61 -0.34 7.01 7.20
CA ARG A 61 -0.86 6.35 6.01
C ARG A 61 -1.16 7.38 4.91
N THR A 62 -0.84 7.03 3.66
CA THR A 62 -1.25 7.83 2.51
C THR A 62 -2.78 7.87 2.40
N LYS A 63 -3.29 8.90 1.74
CA LYS A 63 -4.70 8.96 1.34
C LYS A 63 -5.09 7.67 0.61
N VAL A 64 -6.30 7.20 0.87
CA VAL A 64 -6.86 6.02 0.20
C VAL A 64 -7.02 6.33 -1.28
N MET A 65 -6.39 5.52 -2.13
CA MET A 65 -6.44 5.64 -3.58
C MET A 65 -7.32 4.54 -4.15
N LYS A 66 -8.29 4.91 -4.97
CA LYS A 66 -9.08 3.96 -5.76
C LYS A 66 -8.31 3.58 -7.03
N VAL A 67 -8.29 2.29 -7.34
CA VAL A 67 -7.73 1.72 -8.56
C VAL A 67 -8.84 0.89 -9.20
N ASP A 68 -9.11 1.19 -10.46
CA ASP A 68 -10.07 0.49 -11.33
C ASP A 68 -9.34 -0.43 -12.33
#